data_AF-V9W1F4-F1
#
_entry.id   AF-V9W1F4-F1
#
_cell.length_a   1.000
_cell.length_b   1.000
_cell.length_c   1.000
_cell.angle_alpha   90.00
_cell.angle_beta   90.00
_cell.angle_gamma   90.00
#
_symmetry.space_group_name_H-M   'P 1'
#
loop_
_entity.id
_entity.type
_entity.pdbx_description
1 polymer ?
#
loop_
_entity_poly.entity_id
_entity_poly.type
_entity_poly.pdbx_seq_one_letter_code
_entity_poly.pdbx_strand_id
1 'polypeptide(L)'
;MHFSVNHIGRVLVLSSTSQERGFSGMESTQEQTWIKQAQSGDQKALALLFHHYYPFLFKYALKLTWSRETAEDFVQETMLKAMTHLSSYNGTSRFSSWLVTIGTRQYFDQIRKCKREKKMDRGRKKACAEKTSMEFWYS
;
A
#
# COMPACT_ATOMS: atom_id res chain seq x y z
N MET A 1 15.25 -22.26 -13.39
CA MET A 1 14.70 -21.69 -12.15
C MET A 1 15.83 -21.08 -11.34
N HIS A 2 16.04 -19.77 -11.45
CA HIS A 2 16.69 -18.93 -10.45
C HIS A 2 16.71 -17.52 -11.02
N PHE A 3 15.99 -16.58 -10.41
CA PHE A 3 16.28 -15.16 -10.62
C PHE A 3 16.62 -14.53 -9.27
N SER A 4 17.88 -14.11 -9.25
CA SER A 4 18.64 -13.49 -8.19
C SER A 4 17.90 -12.31 -7.57
N VAL A 5 17.78 -12.35 -6.24
CA VAL A 5 17.35 -11.23 -5.42
C VAL A 5 18.51 -10.26 -5.31
N ASN A 6 18.55 -9.21 -6.13
CA ASN A 6 19.34 -8.00 -5.87
C ASN A 6 19.07 -6.90 -6.90
N HIS A 7 17.98 -6.12 -6.72
CA HIS A 7 17.95 -4.68 -7.07
C HIS A 7 16.63 -4.00 -6.65
N ILE A 8 16.37 -3.82 -5.34
CA ILE A 8 15.24 -2.97 -4.90
C ILE A 8 15.78 -1.91 -3.93
N GLY A 9 16.76 -1.16 -4.42
CA GLY A 9 17.38 -0.01 -3.78
C GLY A 9 17.13 1.26 -4.59
N ARG A 10 15.87 1.46 -5.00
CA ARG A 10 15.30 2.69 -5.55
C ARG A 10 13.85 2.36 -5.82
N VAL A 11 12.99 2.52 -4.82
CA VAL A 11 11.56 2.67 -5.12
C VAL A 11 11.52 3.91 -5.99
N LEU A 12 11.26 3.67 -7.27
CA LEU A 12 11.10 4.68 -8.29
C LEU A 12 10.33 5.83 -7.66
N VAL A 13 11.01 6.96 -7.45
CA VAL A 13 10.31 8.23 -7.40
C VAL A 13 9.54 8.23 -8.71
N LEU A 14 8.21 8.09 -8.64
CA LEU A 14 7.33 8.42 -9.76
C LEU A 14 7.39 9.95 -9.91
N SER A 15 8.59 10.45 -10.22
CA SER A 15 8.85 11.77 -10.71
C SER A 15 8.28 11.78 -12.11
N SER A 16 7.20 12.55 -12.26
CA SER A 16 6.79 13.20 -13.51
C SER A 16 7.07 12.39 -14.78
N THR A 17 6.08 11.64 -15.27
CA THR A 17 5.62 11.69 -16.68
C THR A 17 4.79 10.45 -17.06
N SER A 18 3.64 10.73 -17.67
CA SER A 18 3.06 9.96 -18.77
C SER A 18 2.62 8.52 -18.53
N GLN A 19 1.45 8.33 -17.89
CA GLN A 19 0.42 7.40 -18.39
C GLN A 19 -0.95 7.69 -17.74
N GLU A 20 -1.49 8.90 -17.93
CA GLU A 20 -2.91 9.17 -17.66
C GLU A 20 -3.76 8.62 -18.81
N ARG A 21 -4.03 7.31 -18.83
CA ARG A 21 -5.09 6.73 -19.66
C ARG A 21 -6.02 5.90 -18.78
N GLY A 22 -7.10 6.53 -18.33
CA GLY A 22 -8.22 5.88 -17.63
C GLY A 22 -8.63 6.47 -16.28
N PHE A 23 -8.18 7.68 -15.94
CA PHE A 23 -8.75 8.51 -14.87
C PHE A 23 -9.40 9.72 -15.56
N SER A 24 -10.73 9.77 -15.60
CA SER A 24 -11.45 10.97 -16.06
C SER A 24 -11.13 12.08 -15.07
N GLY A 25 -10.16 12.92 -15.44
CA GLY A 25 -9.64 13.96 -14.58
C GLY A 25 -10.78 14.78 -14.00
N MET A 26 -10.93 14.71 -12.70
CA MET A 26 -11.78 15.63 -11.98
C MET A 26 -11.21 17.04 -12.16
N GLU A 27 -12.07 18.01 -12.51
CA GLU A 27 -11.65 19.40 -12.58
C GLU A 27 -11.01 19.81 -11.25
N SER A 28 -9.80 20.38 -11.34
CA SER A 28 -8.94 20.67 -10.18
C SER A 28 -9.63 21.50 -9.08
N THR A 29 -10.60 22.32 -9.46
CA THR A 29 -11.43 23.12 -8.54
C THR A 29 -12.45 22.29 -7.76
N GLN A 30 -13.09 21.32 -8.41
CA GLN A 30 -14.08 20.45 -7.77
C GLN A 30 -13.40 19.46 -6.81
N GLU A 31 -12.24 18.93 -7.22
CA GLU A 31 -11.39 18.10 -6.35
C GLU A 31 -11.05 18.83 -5.05
N GLN A 32 -10.53 20.06 -5.15
CA GLN A 32 -10.18 20.87 -3.97
C GLN A 32 -11.38 21.15 -3.07
N THR A 33 -12.56 21.35 -3.66
CA THR A 33 -13.80 21.59 -2.91
C THR A 33 -14.18 20.37 -2.07
N TRP A 34 -14.18 19.17 -2.66
CA TRP A 34 -14.47 17.94 -1.92
C TRP A 34 -13.43 17.65 -0.84
N ILE A 35 -12.15 17.93 -1.10
CA ILE A 35 -11.09 17.76 -0.10
C ILE A 35 -11.33 18.67 1.11
N LYS A 36 -11.62 19.96 0.89
CA LYS A 36 -11.89 20.90 1.98
C LYS A 36 -13.13 20.51 2.79
N GLN A 37 -14.21 20.12 2.12
CA GLN A 37 -15.44 19.67 2.78
C GLN A 37 -15.19 18.39 3.59
N ALA A 38 -14.48 17.42 3.01
CA ALA A 38 -14.11 16.19 3.70
C ALA A 38 -13.19 16.45 4.92
N GLN A 39 -12.27 17.43 4.83
CA GLN A 39 -11.45 17.87 5.96
C GLN A 39 -12.27 18.55 7.07
N SER A 40 -13.37 19.24 6.71
CA SER A 40 -14.32 19.79 7.70
C SER A 40 -15.25 18.75 8.34
N GLY A 41 -15.15 17.48 7.95
CA GLY A 41 -15.97 16.38 8.48
C GLY A 41 -17.24 16.08 7.69
N ASP A 42 -17.39 16.63 6.48
CA ASP A 42 -18.50 16.28 5.59
C ASP A 42 -18.32 14.85 5.04
N GLN A 43 -19.10 13.92 5.58
CA GLN A 43 -19.09 12.52 5.19
C GLN A 43 -19.52 12.29 3.73
N LYS A 44 -20.38 13.14 3.18
CA LYS A 44 -20.83 13.02 1.78
C LYS A 44 -19.69 13.41 0.83
N ALA A 45 -19.03 14.52 1.10
CA ALA A 45 -17.87 14.95 0.33
C ALA A 45 -16.74 13.91 0.39
N LEU A 46 -16.50 13.33 1.57
CA LEU A 46 -15.55 12.24 1.75
C LEU A 46 -15.92 11.02 0.91
N ALA A 47 -17.17 10.56 0.97
CA ALA A 47 -17.63 9.42 0.20
C ALA A 47 -17.48 9.65 -1.32
N LEU A 48 -17.82 10.84 -1.82
CA LEU A 48 -17.67 11.20 -3.24
C LEU A 48 -16.21 11.19 -3.68
N LEU A 49 -15.33 11.81 -2.88
CA LEU A 49 -13.89 11.84 -3.14
C LEU A 49 -13.33 10.41 -3.22
N PHE A 50 -13.63 9.58 -2.24
CA PHE A 50 -13.10 8.21 -2.17
C PHE A 50 -13.70 7.31 -3.25
N HIS A 51 -14.99 7.43 -3.54
CA HIS A 51 -15.65 6.71 -4.62
C HIS A 51 -15.01 7.03 -5.98
N HIS A 52 -14.67 8.30 -6.21
CA HIS A 52 -13.99 8.74 -7.43
C HIS A 52 -12.58 8.15 -7.55
N TYR A 53 -11.83 8.09 -6.44
CA TYR A 53 -10.46 7.58 -6.43
C TYR A 53 -10.33 6.06 -6.31
N TYR A 54 -11.41 5.35 -5.96
CA TYR A 54 -11.42 3.90 -5.79
C TYR A 54 -10.96 3.13 -7.04
N PRO A 55 -11.49 3.37 -8.25
CA PRO A 55 -11.09 2.61 -9.44
C PRO A 55 -9.62 2.80 -9.80
N PHE A 56 -9.08 3.99 -9.54
CA PHE A 56 -7.66 4.29 -9.76
C PHE A 56 -6.78 3.51 -8.79
N LEU A 57 -7.10 3.56 -7.49
CA LEU A 57 -6.34 2.85 -6.47
C LEU A 57 -6.44 1.33 -6.64
N PHE A 58 -7.61 0.82 -7.04
CA PHE A 58 -7.82 -0.59 -7.31
C PHE A 58 -6.99 -1.11 -8.49
N LYS A 59 -6.95 -0.36 -9.61
CA LYS A 59 -6.06 -0.70 -10.74
C LYS A 59 -4.58 -0.69 -10.33
N TYR A 60 -4.19 0.23 -9.47
CA TYR A 60 -2.83 0.27 -8.91
C TYR A 60 -2.55 -0.95 -8.04
N ALA A 61 -3.45 -1.28 -7.11
CA ALA A 61 -3.34 -2.44 -6.22
C ALA A 61 -3.31 -3.78 -6.97
N LEU A 62 -4.10 -3.91 -8.04
CA LEU A 62 -4.07 -5.09 -8.92
C LEU A 62 -2.70 -5.29 -9.57
N LYS A 63 -2.04 -4.22 -10.03
CA LYS A 63 -0.68 -4.30 -10.61
C LYS A 63 0.38 -4.68 -9.58
N LEU A 64 0.16 -4.38 -8.31
CA LEU A 64 1.07 -4.73 -7.22
C LEU A 64 0.90 -6.17 -6.75
N THR A 65 -0.34 -6.60 -6.55
CA THR A 65 -0.67 -7.85 -5.87
C THR A 65 -0.93 -9.02 -6.80
N TRP A 66 -1.29 -8.75 -8.07
CA TRP A 66 -1.70 -9.75 -9.07
C TRP A 66 -2.87 -10.65 -8.63
N SER A 67 -3.59 -10.26 -7.58
CA SER A 67 -4.74 -10.97 -7.02
C SER A 67 -5.85 -9.96 -6.77
N ARG A 68 -7.07 -10.28 -7.24
CA ARG A 68 -8.23 -9.41 -7.06
C ARG A 68 -8.59 -9.25 -5.59
N GLU A 69 -8.70 -10.36 -4.87
CA GLU A 69 -9.04 -10.38 -3.45
C GLU A 69 -8.04 -9.56 -2.62
N THR A 70 -6.75 -9.82 -2.83
CA THR A 70 -5.69 -9.08 -2.13
C THR A 70 -5.65 -7.60 -2.52
N ALA A 71 -6.00 -7.27 -3.76
CA ALA A 71 -6.11 -5.88 -4.19
C ALA A 71 -7.29 -5.16 -3.50
N GLU A 72 -8.45 -5.81 -3.39
CA GLU A 72 -9.62 -5.26 -2.70
C GLU A 72 -9.31 -4.97 -1.23
N ASP A 73 -8.70 -5.93 -0.52
CA ASP A 73 -8.26 -5.76 0.87
C ASP A 73 -7.25 -4.62 1.02
N PHE A 74 -6.25 -4.57 0.13
CA PHE A 74 -5.23 -3.53 0.13
C PHE A 74 -5.84 -2.14 -0.08
N VAL A 75 -6.78 -2.01 -1.01
CA VAL A 75 -7.50 -0.75 -1.27
C VAL A 75 -8.28 -0.34 -0.04
N GLN A 76 -9.05 -1.24 0.57
CA GLN A 76 -9.83 -0.94 1.77
C GLN A 76 -8.95 -0.42 2.91
N GLU A 77 -7.86 -1.13 3.22
CA GLU A 77 -6.93 -0.72 4.29
C GLU A 77 -6.25 0.62 3.95
N THR A 78 -5.89 0.84 2.67
CA THR A 78 -5.29 2.11 2.23
C THR A 78 -6.28 3.27 2.37
N MET A 79 -7.55 3.07 1.99
CA MET A 79 -8.59 4.08 2.10
C MET A 79 -8.86 4.44 3.57
N LEU A 80 -8.92 3.46 4.47
CA LEU A 80 -9.08 3.72 5.90
C LEU A 80 -7.93 4.59 6.45
N LYS A 81 -6.68 4.30 6.06
CA LYS A 81 -5.53 5.13 6.45
C LYS A 81 -5.56 6.52 5.81
N ALA A 82 -5.99 6.61 4.56
CA ALA A 82 -6.16 7.89 3.89
C ALA A 82 -7.20 8.76 4.61
N MET A 83 -8.31 8.19 5.08
CA MET A 83 -9.29 8.91 5.90
C MET A 83 -8.67 9.47 7.18
N THR A 84 -7.87 8.67 7.91
CA THR A 84 -7.22 9.12 9.14
C THR A 84 -6.17 10.20 8.92
N HIS A 85 -5.55 10.23 7.74
CA HIS A 85 -4.50 11.20 7.39
C HIS A 85 -5.02 12.37 6.53
N LEU A 86 -6.30 12.41 6.19
CA LEU A 86 -6.85 13.40 5.26
C LEU A 86 -6.65 14.85 5.73
N SER A 87 -6.71 15.08 7.04
CA SER A 87 -6.42 16.39 7.66
C SER A 87 -4.99 16.88 7.44
N SER A 88 -4.05 15.97 7.20
CA SER A 88 -2.64 16.31 6.94
C SER A 88 -2.34 16.67 5.48
N TYR A 89 -3.31 16.45 4.58
CA TYR A 89 -3.14 16.79 3.17
C TYR A 89 -3.24 18.30 2.94
N ASN A 90 -2.17 18.89 2.44
CA ASN A 90 -2.02 20.35 2.26
C ASN A 90 -2.16 20.81 0.80
N GLY A 91 -2.54 19.92 -0.13
CA GLY A 91 -2.72 20.27 -1.55
C GLY A 91 -1.44 20.54 -2.34
N THR A 92 -0.26 20.29 -1.78
CA THR A 92 1.04 20.51 -2.47
C THR A 92 1.30 19.54 -3.63
N SER A 93 0.65 18.39 -3.63
CA SER A 93 0.74 17.36 -4.68
C SER A 93 -0.67 16.90 -5.06
N ARG A 94 -0.86 16.33 -6.25
CA ARG A 94 -2.14 15.71 -6.65
C ARG A 94 -2.61 14.69 -5.60
N PHE A 95 -3.91 14.65 -5.32
CA PHE A 95 -4.48 13.74 -4.33
C PHE A 95 -4.21 12.27 -4.69
N SER A 96 -4.28 11.93 -5.98
CA SER A 96 -3.90 10.60 -6.50
C SER A 96 -2.48 10.19 -6.13
N SER A 97 -1.50 11.09 -6.27
CA SER A 97 -0.10 10.84 -5.91
C SER A 97 0.07 10.65 -4.39
N TRP A 98 -0.64 11.46 -3.61
CA TRP A 98 -0.65 11.34 -2.15
C TRP A 98 -1.26 9.99 -1.71
N LEU A 99 -2.38 9.57 -2.32
CA LEU A 99 -3.04 8.30 -2.04
C LEU A 99 -2.14 7.10 -2.38
N VAL A 100 -1.48 7.13 -3.53
CA VAL A 100 -0.49 6.11 -3.93
C VAL A 100 0.67 6.06 -2.94
N THR A 101 1.10 7.20 -2.40
CA THR A 101 2.17 7.25 -1.41
C THR A 101 1.78 6.51 -0.12
N ILE A 102 0.55 6.68 0.35
CA ILE A 102 0.03 5.95 1.52
C ILE A 102 0.01 4.45 1.24
N GLY A 103 -0.59 4.03 0.12
CA GLY A 103 -0.66 2.62 -0.25
C GLY A 103 0.73 1.99 -0.41
N THR A 104 1.65 2.69 -1.06
CA THR A 104 3.04 2.21 -1.25
C THR A 104 3.73 1.96 0.09
N ARG A 105 3.61 2.89 1.04
CA ARG A 105 4.20 2.75 2.39
C ARG A 105 3.64 1.51 3.09
N GLN A 106 2.31 1.35 3.06
CA GLN A 106 1.64 0.19 3.63
C GLN A 106 2.10 -1.12 3.00
N TYR A 107 2.23 -1.18 1.67
CA TYR A 107 2.72 -2.36 0.96
C TYR A 107 4.14 -2.75 1.42
N PHE A 108 5.03 -1.78 1.54
CA PHE A 108 6.39 -2.05 2.05
C PHE A 108 6.39 -2.50 3.50
N ASP A 109 5.52 -1.95 4.34
CA ASP A 109 5.39 -2.37 5.73
C ASP A 109 4.87 -3.80 5.86
N GLN A 110 3.90 -4.20 5.03
CA GLN A 110 3.43 -5.57 4.92
C GLN A 110 4.57 -6.51 4.48
N ILE A 111 5.34 -6.15 3.43
CA ILE A 111 6.51 -6.94 2.99
C ILE A 111 7.54 -7.08 4.11
N ARG A 112 7.84 -5.99 4.83
CA ARG A 112 8.80 -5.99 5.95
C ARG A 112 8.32 -6.92 7.07
N LYS A 113 7.02 -6.90 7.39
CA LYS A 113 6.41 -7.78 8.39
C LYS A 113 6.52 -9.25 7.97
N CYS A 114 6.12 -9.59 6.75
CA CYS A 114 6.24 -10.95 6.21
C CYS A 114 7.69 -11.46 6.22
N LYS A 115 8.67 -10.61 5.91
CA LYS A 115 10.10 -10.98 5.98
C LYS A 115 10.55 -11.28 7.41
N ARG A 116 10.10 -10.51 8.41
CA ARG A 116 10.41 -10.77 9.82
C ARG A 116 9.81 -12.09 10.29
N GLU A 117 8.54 -12.34 9.99
CA GLU A 117 7.84 -13.58 10.34
C GLU A 117 8.52 -14.81 9.72
N LYS A 118 8.88 -14.75 8.42
CA LYS A 118 9.64 -15.83 7.76
C LYS A 118 11.04 -16.02 8.34
N LYS A 119 11.70 -14.96 8.84
CA LYS A 119 12.99 -15.09 9.55
C LYS A 119 12.80 -15.78 10.90
N MET A 120 11.73 -15.46 11.63
CA MET A 120 11.39 -16.08 12.90
C MET A 120 10.99 -17.55 12.75
N ASP A 121 10.17 -17.91 11.75
CA ASP A 121 9.82 -19.30 11.47
C ASP A 121 11.06 -20.14 11.12
N ARG A 122 11.95 -19.60 10.28
CA ARG A 122 13.24 -20.26 9.97
C ARG A 122 14.13 -20.40 11.20
N GLY A 123 14.19 -19.39 12.07
CA GLY A 123 14.91 -19.48 13.35
C GLY A 123 14.33 -20.53 14.29
N ARG A 124 12.99 -20.61 14.37
CA ARG A 124 12.26 -21.59 15.17
C ARG A 124 12.48 -23.02 14.66
N LYS A 125 12.45 -23.22 13.34
CA LYS A 125 12.75 -24.53 12.71
C LYS A 125 14.21 -24.95 12.91
N LYS A 126 15.17 -24.02 12.85
CA LYS A 126 16.58 -24.30 13.16
C LYS A 126 16.79 -24.68 14.63
N ALA A 127 16.22 -23.92 15.56
CA ALA A 127 16.32 -24.22 16.98
C ALA A 127 15.63 -25.55 17.35
N CYS A 128 14.56 -25.92 16.65
CA CYS A 128 13.92 -27.23 16.80
C CYS A 128 14.83 -28.35 16.30
N ALA A 129 15.41 -28.22 15.10
CA ALA A 129 16.32 -29.22 14.54
C ALA A 129 17.62 -29.40 15.36
N GLU A 130 18.15 -28.32 15.92
CA GLU A 130 19.37 -28.36 16.75
C GLU A 130 19.11 -28.99 18.13
N LYS A 131 17.91 -28.79 18.71
CA LYS A 131 17.49 -29.49 19.93
C LYS A 131 17.23 -30.98 19.69
N THR A 132 16.59 -31.35 18.57
CA THR A 132 16.39 -32.77 18.21
C THR A 132 17.71 -33.49 17.95
N SER A 133 18.74 -32.80 17.47
CA SER A 133 20.09 -33.38 17.28
C SER A 133 20.86 -33.58 18.59
N MET A 134 20.52 -32.86 19.67
CA MET A 134 21.14 -33.03 20.99
C MET A 134 20.46 -34.12 21.84
N GLU A 135 19.17 -34.43 21.61
CA GLU A 135 18.49 -35.53 22.30
C GLU A 135 18.89 -36.93 21.80
N PHE A 136 19.58 -37.03 20.66
CA PHE A 136 20.07 -38.30 20.10
C PHE A 136 21.51 -38.68 20.53
N TRP A 137 22.22 -37.78 21.21
CA TRP A 137 23.59 -38.00 21.71
C TRP A 137 23.70 -38.22 23.22
N TYR A 138 22.55 -38.26 23.91
CA TYR A 138 22.45 -38.49 25.36
C TYR A 138 21.56 -39.69 25.71
N SER A 139 21.43 -40.64 24.77
CA SER A 139 20.81 -41.94 24.97
C SER A 139 21.68 -43.06 24.43
#